data_AF-G7E6R5-F1
#
_entry.id   AF-G7E6R5-F1
#
_cell.length_a   1.000
_cell.length_b   1.000
_cell.length_c   1.000
_cell.angle_alpha   90.00
_cell.angle_beta   90.00
_cell.angle_gamma   90.00
#
_symmetry.space_group_name_H-M   'P 1'
#
loop_
_entity.id
_entity.type
_entity.pdbx_description
1 polymer ?
#
loop_
_entity_poly.entity_id
_entity_poly.type
_entity_poly.pdbx_seq_one_letter_code
_entity_poly.pdbx_strand_id
1 'polypeptide(L)'
;MLLRDSRSPEAKRMSAGRLQAARRDGMHRLLGCAARMVSKYASTPDGRYFVDHTGRLWRCTNPSLDETERQRWVKKLMDARREVRTTKGTSGERSTRAKVQEAKEALGERGAVWWRQESEDDRDWNRFMVKNTPYAAWHTGLTNDESGSTPSSSKSRSEQTERGKRDRPHEGPQDDDDEDVEDGHEQPRRSARLSKQQS
;
A
#
# COMPACT_ATOMS: atom_id res chain seq x y z
N MET A 1 44.84 67.84 37.92
CA MET A 1 45.03 66.38 38.13
C MET A 1 44.50 65.67 36.88
N LEU A 2 45.35 65.39 35.89
CA LEU A 2 46.00 64.09 35.59
C LEU A 2 44.96 62.97 35.30
N LEU A 3 44.65 62.62 34.05
CA LEU A 3 45.37 61.82 33.02
C LEU A 3 45.12 60.29 33.13
N ARG A 4 44.88 59.69 31.94
CA ARG A 4 44.89 58.26 31.52
C ARG A 4 43.49 57.65 31.39
N ASP A 5 42.94 57.36 30.21
CA ASP A 5 43.42 56.48 29.11
C ASP A 5 43.86 55.10 29.61
N SER A 6 42.92 54.16 29.55
CA SER A 6 43.20 52.72 29.61
C SER A 6 42.33 52.01 28.58
N ARG A 7 42.94 51.84 27.41
CA ARG A 7 42.73 50.77 26.43
C ARG A 7 42.30 49.46 27.08
N SER A 8 41.28 48.82 26.51
CA SER A 8 41.10 47.37 26.58
C SER A 8 41.27 46.79 25.17
N PRO A 9 42.27 45.92 24.95
CA PRO A 9 42.44 45.17 23.71
C PRO A 9 42.17 43.67 23.91
N GLU A 10 41.21 43.11 23.19
CA GLU A 10 41.21 41.72 22.64
C GLU A 10 39.84 41.51 21.99
N ALA A 11 39.65 41.57 20.68
CA ALA A 11 40.20 40.69 19.64
C ALA A 11 40.04 39.20 19.96
N LYS A 12 38.85 38.63 19.72
CA LYS A 12 38.73 37.24 19.23
C LYS A 12 37.40 36.94 18.56
N ARG A 13 37.52 36.74 17.25
CA ARG A 13 36.83 35.73 16.44
C ARG A 13 35.32 35.89 16.23
N MET A 14 35.00 36.76 15.27
CA MET A 14 33.92 36.49 14.32
C MET A 14 34.31 35.29 13.45
N SER A 15 33.52 34.22 13.48
CA SER A 15 33.60 33.16 12.48
C SER A 15 32.89 33.62 11.20
N ALA A 16 33.68 34.05 10.23
CA ALA A 16 33.25 34.24 8.85
C ALA A 16 33.38 32.91 8.10
N GLY A 17 32.26 32.20 7.93
CA GLY A 17 32.17 31.07 7.00
C GLY A 17 31.42 31.52 5.76
N ARG A 18 32.12 32.17 4.82
CA ARG A 18 31.58 32.54 3.50
C ARG A 18 32.20 31.62 2.44
N LEU A 19 31.34 31.09 1.57
CA LEU A 19 31.59 30.62 0.20
C LEU A 19 32.61 29.51 -0.02
N GLN A 20 32.13 28.35 -0.46
CA GLN A 20 32.51 27.86 -1.79
C GLN A 20 31.28 27.36 -2.55
N ALA A 21 31.06 27.99 -3.70
CA ALA A 21 30.11 27.59 -4.71
C ALA A 21 30.72 26.50 -5.61
N ALA A 22 29.82 25.85 -6.36
CA ALA A 22 30.08 25.19 -7.64
C ALA A 22 31.01 23.97 -7.64
N ARG A 23 30.37 22.80 -7.75
CA ARG A 23 30.80 21.81 -8.75
C ARG A 23 29.61 21.47 -9.64
N ARG A 24 29.70 21.98 -10.86
CA ARG A 24 28.92 21.62 -12.04
C ARG A 24 29.22 20.18 -12.46
N ASP A 25 28.18 19.54 -12.99
CA ASP A 25 28.18 18.58 -14.10
C ASP A 25 29.37 17.63 -14.28
N GLY A 26 29.07 16.35 -14.03
CA GLY A 26 29.93 15.22 -14.36
C GLY A 26 29.10 14.00 -14.75
N MET A 27 28.64 13.99 -16.01
CA MET A 27 28.49 12.79 -16.84
C MET A 27 27.19 11.99 -16.71
N HIS A 28 26.14 12.50 -17.37
CA HIS A 28 25.40 11.66 -18.33
C HIS A 28 26.40 11.09 -19.35
N ARG A 29 26.69 9.79 -19.24
CA ARG A 29 26.82 8.85 -20.35
C ARG A 29 27.39 7.53 -19.84
N LEU A 30 26.53 6.54 -19.71
CA LEU A 30 26.66 5.24 -20.39
C LEU A 30 25.29 4.56 -20.36
N LEU A 31 24.95 3.96 -21.49
CA LEU A 31 23.65 3.41 -21.88
C LEU A 31 22.96 2.54 -20.82
N GLY A 32 21.63 2.70 -20.75
CA GLY A 32 20.69 1.58 -20.61
C GLY A 32 20.62 0.90 -19.24
N CYS A 33 19.85 1.46 -18.31
CA CYS A 33 19.18 0.69 -17.27
C CYS A 33 18.03 1.54 -16.72
N ALA A 34 16.81 1.34 -17.26
CA ALA A 34 15.60 1.77 -16.59
C ALA A 34 15.66 1.25 -15.16
N ALA A 35 15.46 2.13 -14.18
CA ALA A 35 15.51 1.79 -12.77
C ALA A 35 14.56 0.63 -12.47
N ARG A 36 15.11 -0.59 -12.46
CA ARG A 36 14.42 -1.80 -12.01
C ARG A 36 14.31 -1.68 -10.50
N MET A 37 13.33 -0.89 -10.04
CA MET A 37 12.80 -1.08 -8.70
C MET A 37 12.47 -2.57 -8.60
N VAL A 38 13.05 -3.25 -7.61
CA VAL A 38 12.77 -4.65 -7.32
C VAL A 38 11.37 -4.71 -6.72
N SER A 39 10.38 -4.48 -7.57
CA SER A 39 8.99 -4.74 -7.26
C SER A 39 8.91 -6.26 -7.10
N LYS A 40 8.41 -6.72 -5.95
CA LYS A 40 8.14 -8.14 -5.67
C LYS A 40 7.24 -8.80 -6.75
N TYR A 41 6.62 -7.96 -7.58
CA TYR A 41 5.60 -8.30 -8.54
C TYR A 41 6.10 -8.09 -9.97
N ALA A 42 5.69 -8.96 -10.89
CA ALA A 42 5.98 -8.82 -12.31
C ALA A 42 5.24 -7.60 -12.88
N SER A 43 5.93 -6.77 -13.66
CA SER A 43 5.33 -5.60 -14.34
C SER A 43 5.10 -5.93 -15.81
N THR A 44 3.96 -5.51 -16.36
CA THR A 44 3.62 -5.75 -17.78
C THR A 44 4.65 -5.10 -18.70
N PRO A 45 4.86 -5.61 -19.93
CA PRO A 45 5.88 -5.09 -20.86
C PRO A 45 5.71 -3.61 -21.21
N ASP A 46 4.48 -3.11 -21.16
CA ASP A 46 4.13 -1.70 -21.41
C ASP A 46 4.21 -0.81 -20.15
N GLY A 47 4.51 -1.39 -18.99
CA GLY A 47 4.60 -0.68 -17.71
C GLY A 47 3.27 -0.18 -17.12
N ARG A 48 2.13 -0.49 -17.74
CA ARG A 48 0.82 0.01 -17.30
C ARG A 48 0.32 -0.67 -16.03
N TYR A 49 0.68 -1.95 -15.82
CA TYR A 49 0.22 -2.75 -14.70
C TYR A 49 1.35 -3.55 -14.06
N PHE A 50 1.12 -4.01 -12.83
CA PHE A 50 1.86 -5.10 -12.20
C PHE A 50 0.90 -6.21 -11.77
N VAL A 51 1.40 -7.44 -11.70
CA VAL A 51 0.63 -8.63 -11.33
C VAL A 51 0.98 -9.05 -9.91
N ASP A 52 -0.01 -9.10 -9.02
CA ASP A 52 0.20 -9.60 -7.67
C ASP A 52 0.34 -11.13 -7.63
N HIS A 53 0.69 -11.66 -6.45
CA HIS A 53 0.81 -13.10 -6.20
C HIS A 53 -0.48 -13.91 -6.45
N THR A 54 -1.65 -13.27 -6.57
CA THR A 54 -2.93 -13.93 -6.91
C THR A 54 -3.21 -13.93 -8.41
N GLY A 55 -2.34 -13.31 -9.21
CA GLY A 55 -2.56 -13.12 -10.65
C GLY A 55 -3.46 -11.92 -10.96
N ARG A 56 -3.72 -11.01 -10.03
CA ARG A 56 -4.51 -9.78 -10.29
C ARG A 56 -3.62 -8.68 -10.83
N LEU A 57 -4.10 -8.03 -11.88
CA LEU A 57 -3.50 -6.81 -12.41
C LEU A 57 -3.85 -5.61 -11.53
N TRP A 58 -2.84 -4.81 -11.23
CA TRP A 58 -2.97 -3.55 -10.53
C TRP A 58 -2.31 -2.47 -11.36
N ARG A 59 -3.01 -1.36 -11.59
CA ARG A 59 -2.47 -0.26 -12.37
C ARG A 59 -1.30 0.40 -11.64
N CYS A 60 -0.25 0.71 -12.38
CA CYS A 60 0.91 1.45 -11.88
C CYS A 60 0.60 2.94 -11.66
N THR A 61 1.37 3.57 -10.79
CA THR A 61 1.42 5.03 -10.66
C THR A 61 1.81 5.65 -12.02
N ASN A 62 1.22 6.78 -12.38
CA ASN A 62 1.56 7.51 -13.58
C ASN A 62 3.06 7.89 -13.56
N PRO A 63 3.89 7.37 -14.50
CA PRO A 63 5.32 7.64 -14.53
C PRO A 63 5.65 9.07 -14.95
N SER A 64 4.69 9.81 -15.51
CA SER A 64 4.87 11.20 -15.97
C SER A 64 4.63 12.24 -14.87
N LEU A 65 4.29 11.80 -13.65
CA LEU A 65 4.14 12.71 -12.50
C LEU A 65 5.51 13.23 -12.06
N ASP A 66 5.59 14.53 -11.74
CA ASP A 66 6.77 15.08 -11.10
C ASP A 66 7.02 14.38 -9.75
N GLU A 67 8.29 14.15 -9.41
CA GLU A 67 8.63 13.40 -8.20
C GLU A 67 8.14 14.12 -6.93
N THR A 68 8.12 15.45 -6.91
CA THR A 68 7.61 16.23 -5.78
C THR A 68 6.11 16.02 -5.61
N GLU A 69 5.36 16.05 -6.71
CA GLU A 69 3.92 15.80 -6.70
C GLU A 69 3.60 14.36 -6.31
N ARG A 70 4.35 13.40 -6.87
CA ARG A 70 4.24 11.98 -6.53
C ARG A 70 4.46 11.77 -5.03
N GLN A 71 5.53 12.32 -4.46
CA GLN A 71 5.81 12.22 -3.01
C GLN A 71 4.72 12.88 -2.16
N ARG A 72 4.19 14.03 -2.59
CA ARG A 72 3.06 14.70 -1.91
C ARG A 72 1.83 13.79 -1.84
N TRP A 73 1.46 13.14 -2.94
CA TRP A 73 0.30 12.24 -2.98
C TRP A 73 0.55 10.93 -2.25
N VAL A 74 1.77 10.37 -2.32
CA VAL A 74 2.17 9.22 -1.49
C VAL A 74 2.04 9.53 -0.01
N LYS A 75 2.50 10.70 0.44
CA LYS A 75 2.34 11.15 1.84
C LYS A 75 0.87 11.23 2.22
N LYS A 76 0.04 11.91 1.42
CA LYS A 76 -1.41 12.00 1.64
C LYS A 76 -2.08 10.63 1.72
N LEU A 77 -1.68 9.69 0.86
CA LEU A 77 -2.19 8.32 0.86
C LEU A 77 -1.86 7.58 2.16
N MET A 78 -0.63 7.72 2.65
CA MET A 78 -0.23 7.09 3.91
C MET A 78 -0.93 7.70 5.11
N ASP A 79 -1.10 9.02 5.13
CA ASP A 79 -1.85 9.73 6.18
C ASP A 79 -3.33 9.28 6.18
N ALA A 80 -3.97 9.22 5.01
CA ALA A 80 -5.35 8.73 4.88
C ALA A 80 -5.49 7.26 5.32
N ARG A 81 -4.53 6.38 4.99
CA ARG A 81 -4.55 4.96 5.42
C ARG A 81 -4.46 4.82 6.94
N ARG A 82 -3.67 5.67 7.61
CA ARG A 82 -3.60 5.70 9.08
C ARG A 82 -4.95 6.14 9.65
N GLU A 83 -5.55 7.18 9.09
CA GLU A 83 -6.86 7.67 9.49
C GLU A 83 -7.97 6.61 9.27
N VAL A 84 -7.89 5.76 8.23
CA VAL A 84 -8.89 4.69 8.02
C VAL A 84 -8.89 3.72 9.21
N ARG A 85 -7.71 3.44 9.79
CA ARG A 85 -7.61 2.54 10.94
C ARG A 85 -8.27 3.15 12.19
N THR A 86 -8.18 4.47 12.38
CA THR A 86 -8.75 5.16 13.54
C THR A 86 -10.24 5.45 13.38
N THR A 87 -10.71 5.63 12.15
CA THR A 87 -12.11 5.96 11.83
C THR A 87 -12.97 4.73 11.54
N LYS A 88 -12.41 3.52 11.59
CA LYS A 88 -13.12 2.28 11.30
C LYS A 88 -14.33 2.09 12.23
N GLY A 89 -15.50 1.82 11.67
CA GLY A 89 -16.75 1.64 12.43
C GLY A 89 -17.38 2.94 12.94
N THR A 90 -16.80 4.10 12.62
CA THR A 90 -17.37 5.41 12.93
C THR A 90 -18.05 6.03 11.70
N SER A 91 -18.84 7.08 11.90
CA SER A 91 -19.42 7.86 10.79
C SER A 91 -18.37 8.49 9.87
N GLY A 92 -17.14 8.69 10.36
CA GLY A 92 -16.02 9.26 9.60
C GLY A 92 -15.39 8.31 8.57
N GLU A 93 -15.64 7.00 8.65
CA GLU A 93 -14.97 6.01 7.79
C GLU A 93 -15.13 6.30 6.30
N ARG A 94 -16.34 6.72 5.89
CA ARG A 94 -16.65 7.02 4.48
C ARG A 94 -15.81 8.17 3.95
N SER A 95 -15.67 9.26 4.72
CA SER A 95 -14.85 10.41 4.33
C SER A 95 -13.39 10.02 4.21
N THR A 96 -12.88 9.22 5.15
CA THR A 96 -11.49 8.77 5.10
C THR A 96 -11.19 7.85 3.91
N ARG A 97 -12.12 6.96 3.57
CA ARG A 97 -12.00 6.13 2.36
C ARG A 97 -12.03 6.99 1.08
N ALA A 98 -12.78 8.10 1.07
CA ALA A 98 -12.77 9.05 -0.04
C ALA A 98 -11.39 9.70 -0.21
N LYS A 99 -10.70 10.08 0.88
CA LYS A 99 -9.32 10.60 0.83
C LYS A 99 -8.34 9.59 0.23
N VAL A 100 -8.49 8.29 0.55
CA VAL A 100 -7.68 7.22 -0.06
C VAL A 100 -7.94 7.11 -1.55
N GLN A 101 -9.21 7.21 -1.97
CA GLN A 101 -9.58 7.18 -3.38
C GLN A 101 -8.99 8.38 -4.13
N GLU A 102 -9.16 9.59 -3.61
CA GLU A 102 -8.61 10.84 -4.17
C GLU A 102 -7.09 10.73 -4.38
N ALA A 103 -6.35 10.29 -3.36
CA ALA A 103 -4.90 10.16 -3.47
C ALA A 103 -4.48 9.13 -4.53
N LYS A 104 -5.24 8.03 -4.68
CA LYS A 104 -4.96 7.00 -5.71
C LYS A 104 -5.32 7.45 -7.12
N GLU A 105 -6.38 8.24 -7.26
CA GLU A 105 -6.74 8.85 -8.54
C GLU A 105 -5.69 9.87 -8.96
N ALA A 106 -5.23 10.71 -8.04
CA ALA A 106 -4.16 11.68 -8.31
C ALA A 106 -2.82 11.01 -8.67
N LEU A 107 -2.51 9.85 -8.07
CA LEU A 107 -1.36 9.02 -8.46
C LEU A 107 -1.57 8.30 -9.81
N GLY A 108 -2.78 8.30 -10.36
CA GLY A 108 -3.14 7.60 -11.59
C GLY A 108 -3.37 6.10 -11.44
N GLU A 109 -3.33 5.55 -10.22
CA GLU A 109 -3.60 4.12 -9.93
C GLU A 109 -5.10 3.77 -10.11
N ARG A 110 -5.96 4.78 -10.11
CA ARG A 110 -7.42 4.70 -10.23
C ARG A 110 -7.97 5.86 -11.05
N GLY A 111 -9.25 5.79 -11.39
CA GLY A 111 -9.91 6.82 -12.19
C GLY A 111 -9.51 6.76 -13.66
N ALA A 112 -9.46 7.93 -14.30
CA ALA A 112 -9.03 8.05 -15.69
C ALA A 112 -7.64 7.41 -15.89
N VAL A 113 -7.46 6.75 -17.02
CA VAL A 113 -6.16 6.16 -17.38
C VAL A 113 -5.18 7.27 -17.78
N TRP A 114 -3.90 7.08 -17.47
CA TRP A 114 -2.85 8.05 -17.81
C TRP A 114 -2.18 7.78 -19.18
N TRP A 115 -2.56 6.70 -19.86
CA TRP A 115 -2.19 6.43 -21.25
C TRP A 115 -3.31 6.84 -22.20
N ARG A 116 -2.96 7.05 -23.47
CA ARG A 116 -3.94 7.31 -24.51
C ARG A 116 -4.66 6.01 -24.88
N GLN A 117 -5.98 6.07 -24.96
CA GLN A 117 -6.81 4.97 -25.45
C GLN A 117 -7.06 5.19 -26.93
N GLU A 118 -6.37 4.43 -27.78
CA GLU A 118 -6.51 4.53 -29.24
C GLU A 118 -7.41 3.42 -29.80
N SER A 119 -7.57 2.30 -29.09
CA SER A 119 -8.43 1.17 -29.49
C SER A 119 -9.22 0.55 -28.33
N GLU A 120 -10.15 -0.38 -28.62
CA GLU A 120 -10.84 -1.18 -27.59
C GLU A 120 -9.87 -2.06 -26.77
N ASP A 121 -8.72 -2.40 -27.34
CA ASP A 121 -7.66 -3.15 -26.64
C ASP A 121 -6.97 -2.31 -25.55
N ASP A 122 -7.07 -0.97 -25.61
CA ASP A 122 -6.53 -0.02 -24.62
C ASP A 122 -7.46 0.23 -23.43
N ARG A 123 -8.51 -0.59 -23.26
CA ARG A 123 -9.36 -0.53 -22.07
C ARG A 123 -8.56 -0.75 -20.79
N ASP A 124 -9.08 -0.23 -19.68
CA ASP A 124 -8.47 -0.44 -18.36
C ASP A 124 -8.69 -1.88 -17.85
N TRP A 125 -7.60 -2.62 -17.68
CA TRP A 125 -7.54 -3.97 -17.14
C TRP A 125 -7.26 -4.01 -15.63
N ASN A 126 -7.32 -2.85 -14.95
CA ASN A 126 -7.12 -2.75 -13.51
C ASN A 126 -8.07 -3.68 -12.74
N ARG A 127 -7.50 -4.49 -11.84
CA ARG A 127 -8.18 -5.47 -10.98
C ARG A 127 -8.72 -6.72 -11.69
N PHE A 128 -8.41 -6.92 -12.97
CA PHE A 128 -8.73 -8.15 -13.70
C PHE A 128 -7.71 -9.25 -13.39
N MET A 129 -8.13 -10.50 -13.56
CA MET A 129 -7.21 -11.65 -13.54
C MET A 129 -6.39 -11.64 -14.83
N VAL A 130 -5.06 -11.74 -14.73
CA VAL A 130 -4.14 -11.68 -15.88
C VAL A 130 -4.47 -12.68 -16.98
N LYS A 131 -4.96 -13.88 -16.62
CA LYS A 131 -5.42 -14.92 -17.56
C LYS A 131 -6.59 -14.51 -18.45
N ASN A 132 -7.37 -13.50 -18.07
CA ASN A 132 -8.54 -13.00 -18.80
C ASN A 132 -8.22 -11.70 -19.56
N THR A 133 -6.94 -11.43 -19.80
CA THR A 133 -6.47 -10.18 -20.43
C THR A 133 -5.44 -10.48 -21.52
N PRO A 134 -5.12 -9.52 -22.39
CA PRO A 134 -4.06 -9.66 -23.40
C PRO A 134 -2.67 -10.01 -22.80
N TYR A 135 -2.46 -9.76 -21.50
CA TYR A 135 -1.21 -10.07 -20.81
C TYR A 135 -1.06 -11.55 -20.40
N ALA A 136 -2.04 -12.40 -20.70
CA ALA A 136 -2.04 -13.81 -20.29
C ALA A 136 -0.80 -14.58 -20.79
N ALA A 137 -0.50 -14.50 -22.10
CA ALA A 137 0.61 -15.22 -22.71
C ALA A 137 1.97 -14.79 -22.13
N TRP A 138 2.15 -13.48 -21.93
CA TRP A 138 3.34 -12.94 -21.28
C TRP A 138 3.51 -13.46 -19.85
N HIS A 139 2.44 -13.46 -19.05
CA HIS A 139 2.50 -13.91 -17.66
C HIS A 139 2.79 -15.41 -17.53
N THR A 140 2.25 -16.25 -18.43
CA THR A 140 2.56 -17.69 -18.47
C THR A 140 4.03 -17.97 -18.80
N GLY A 141 4.66 -17.14 -19.64
CA GLY A 141 6.09 -17.24 -19.91
C GLY A 141 6.94 -17.10 -18.64
N LEU A 142 6.60 -16.13 -17.78
CA LEU A 142 7.32 -15.89 -16.52
C LEU A 142 7.20 -17.04 -15.52
N THR A 143 6.03 -17.69 -15.45
CA THR A 143 5.85 -18.83 -14.53
C THR A 143 6.64 -20.05 -14.95
N ASN A 144 6.83 -20.24 -16.26
CA ASN A 144 7.57 -21.38 -16.79
C ASN A 144 9.07 -21.25 -16.50
N ASP A 145 9.62 -20.03 -16.60
CA ASP A 145 11.03 -19.76 -16.29
C ASP A 145 11.37 -19.93 -14.79
N GLU A 146 10.48 -19.51 -13.89
CA GLU A 146 10.66 -19.68 -12.43
C GLU A 146 10.58 -21.16 -12.01
N SER A 147 9.76 -21.96 -12.70
CA SER A 147 9.60 -23.40 -12.40
C SER A 147 10.80 -24.27 -12.81
N GLY A 148 11.72 -23.73 -13.62
CA GLY A 148 12.96 -24.41 -14.05
C GLY A 148 14.15 -24.30 -13.08
N SER A 149 14.03 -23.53 -11.99
CA SER A 149 15.07 -23.35 -10.97
C SER A 149 14.58 -23.77 -9.59
N THR A 150 14.52 -25.07 -9.33
CA THR A 150 14.53 -25.58 -7.94
C THR A 150 15.70 -26.56 -7.75
N PRO A 151 16.65 -26.32 -6.82
CA PRO A 151 17.45 -27.40 -6.29
C PRO A 151 16.52 -28.26 -5.44
N SER A 152 16.23 -29.46 -5.93
CA SER A 152 15.60 -30.55 -5.20
C SER A 152 16.37 -30.83 -3.90
N SER A 153 15.95 -30.24 -2.79
CA SER A 153 16.35 -30.67 -1.45
C SER A 153 15.32 -31.66 -0.95
N SER A 154 15.50 -32.91 -1.38
CA SER A 154 14.93 -34.07 -0.74
C SER A 154 15.43 -34.13 0.71
N LYS A 155 14.64 -33.64 1.67
CA LYS A 155 14.85 -33.95 3.08
C LYS A 155 14.31 -35.34 3.35
N SER A 156 15.23 -36.30 3.37
CA SER A 156 15.06 -37.63 3.92
C SER A 156 14.43 -37.53 5.32
N ARG A 157 13.24 -38.08 5.45
CA ARG A 157 12.52 -38.26 6.71
C ARG A 157 13.16 -39.46 7.42
N SER A 158 14.16 -39.21 8.26
CA SER A 158 14.69 -40.21 9.18
C SER A 158 13.76 -40.37 10.38
N GLU A 159 13.28 -41.59 10.56
CA GLU A 159 12.67 -42.12 11.77
C GLU A 159 13.52 -41.83 13.01
N GLN A 160 12.89 -41.34 14.08
CA GLN A 160 13.39 -41.51 15.44
C GLN A 160 12.22 -41.78 16.38
N THR A 161 12.43 -42.86 17.11
CA THR A 161 11.54 -43.63 17.96
C THR A 161 11.42 -43.05 19.36
N GLU A 162 10.24 -43.24 19.95
CA GLU A 162 9.92 -43.36 21.38
C GLU A 162 10.25 -42.21 22.36
N ARG A 163 9.23 -41.82 23.13
CA ARG A 163 9.14 -42.01 24.60
C ARG A 163 8.36 -40.88 25.26
N GLY A 164 7.34 -41.22 26.05
CA GLY A 164 6.86 -40.33 27.12
C GLY A 164 5.35 -40.12 27.17
N LYS A 165 4.62 -41.19 27.46
CA LYS A 165 3.25 -41.15 28.00
C LYS A 165 3.22 -40.31 29.29
N ARG A 166 2.39 -39.27 29.33
CA ARG A 166 1.86 -38.69 30.57
C ARG A 166 0.41 -38.31 30.34
N ASP A 167 -0.45 -39.20 30.82
CA ASP A 167 -1.86 -38.97 31.06
C ASP A 167 -2.02 -37.73 31.96
N ARG A 168 -2.84 -36.77 31.53
CA ARG A 168 -3.35 -35.70 32.40
C ARG A 168 -4.85 -35.93 32.60
N PRO A 169 -5.33 -36.09 33.84
CA PRO A 169 -6.76 -36.13 34.11
C PRO A 169 -7.35 -34.73 33.92
N HIS A 170 -8.49 -34.67 33.25
CA HIS A 170 -9.32 -33.48 33.11
C HIS A 170 -10.36 -33.51 34.24
N GLU A 171 -10.20 -32.66 35.24
CA GLU A 171 -11.22 -32.39 36.24
C GLU A 171 -11.57 -30.89 36.27
N GLY A 172 -12.86 -30.62 36.08
CA GLY A 172 -13.62 -29.46 36.58
C GLY A 172 -13.75 -28.24 35.65
N PRO A 173 -14.81 -27.41 35.81
CA PRO A 173 -15.93 -27.49 36.77
C PRO A 173 -17.32 -27.65 36.11
N GLN A 174 -18.25 -28.23 36.87
CA GLN A 174 -19.68 -28.07 36.71
C GLN A 174 -20.05 -26.67 37.18
N ASP A 175 -20.69 -25.89 36.32
CA ASP A 175 -21.46 -24.72 36.71
C ASP A 175 -22.89 -24.97 36.22
N ASP A 176 -23.73 -25.36 37.18
CA ASP A 176 -25.18 -25.32 37.10
C ASP A 176 -25.60 -23.85 37.17
N ASP A 177 -26.15 -23.29 36.10
CA ASP A 177 -26.97 -22.07 36.11
C ASP A 177 -27.91 -22.13 34.88
N ASP A 178 -28.99 -22.90 35.00
CA ASP A 178 -30.18 -22.77 34.16
C ASP A 178 -30.87 -21.44 34.51
N GLU A 179 -30.46 -20.35 33.84
CA GLU A 179 -31.29 -19.14 33.80
C GLU A 179 -32.45 -19.34 32.82
N ASP A 180 -33.65 -19.42 33.38
CA ASP A 180 -34.94 -19.31 32.69
C ASP A 180 -35.00 -18.00 31.88
N VAL A 181 -34.66 -18.07 30.59
CA VAL A 181 -34.98 -16.99 29.64
C VAL A 181 -36.43 -17.17 29.20
N GLU A 182 -37.33 -16.51 29.92
CA GLU A 182 -38.72 -16.36 29.50
C GLU A 182 -38.83 -15.64 28.14
N ASP A 183 -39.70 -16.23 27.34
CA ASP A 183 -40.15 -15.87 26.01
C ASP A 183 -40.80 -14.48 25.96
N GLY A 184 -40.40 -13.66 24.99
CA GLY A 184 -40.82 -12.26 24.85
C GLY A 184 -40.92 -11.84 23.39
N HIS A 185 -41.59 -12.66 22.58
CA HIS A 185 -41.78 -12.48 21.14
C HIS A 185 -42.85 -11.40 20.83
N GLU A 186 -42.57 -10.11 21.08
CA GLU A 186 -43.49 -9.01 20.73
C GLU A 186 -43.04 -8.27 19.45
N GLN A 187 -43.60 -8.65 18.30
CA GLN A 187 -43.58 -7.85 17.07
C GLN A 187 -44.86 -7.01 16.99
N PRO A 188 -44.78 -5.69 16.75
CA PRO A 188 -45.82 -5.04 15.97
C PRO A 188 -45.27 -4.30 14.74
N ARG A 189 -45.50 -4.96 13.61
CA ARG A 189 -46.21 -4.47 12.42
C ARG A 189 -45.99 -3.00 12.00
N ARG A 190 -45.24 -2.89 10.90
CA ARG A 190 -45.32 -1.86 9.85
C ARG A 190 -46.66 -1.12 9.81
N SER A 191 -46.67 0.14 10.22
CA SER A 191 -47.77 1.06 9.92
C SER A 191 -47.51 1.81 8.60
N ALA A 192 -48.31 1.39 7.62
CA ALA A 192 -49.00 2.22 6.63
C ALA A 192 -48.34 3.50 6.11
N ARG A 193 -47.87 3.37 4.88
CA ARG A 193 -47.87 4.40 3.84
C ARG A 193 -49.30 4.97 3.67
N LEU A 194 -49.52 6.24 3.99
CA LEU A 194 -50.71 6.97 3.53
C LEU A 194 -50.32 8.00 2.47
N SER A 195 -51.09 7.94 1.39
CA SER A 195 -51.07 8.75 0.18
C SER A 195 -52.09 9.90 0.29
N LYS A 196 -51.80 11.05 -0.35
CA LYS A 196 -52.69 12.12 -0.89
C LYS A 196 -52.00 13.49 -0.71
N GLN A 197 -52.04 14.46 -1.63
CA GLN A 197 -52.89 14.66 -2.81
C GLN A 197 -52.29 15.76 -3.71
N GLN A 198 -52.58 15.67 -5.00
CA GLN A 198 -52.46 16.75 -5.99
C GLN A 198 -53.51 17.84 -5.75
N SER A 199 -53.15 19.10 -5.96
CA SER A 199 -53.77 20.05 -6.91
C SER A 199 -52.85 21.25 -7.09
#